data_AF-A0A7L2F871-F1
#
_entry.id   AF-A0A7L2F871-F1
#
_cell.length_a   1.000
_cell.length_b   1.000
_cell.length_c   1.000
_cell.angle_alpha   90.00
_cell.angle_beta   90.00
_cell.angle_gamma   90.00
#
_symmetry.space_group_name_H-M   'P 1'
#
loop_
_entity.id
_entity.type
_entity.pdbx_description
1 polymer ?
#
loop_
_entity_poly.entity_id
_entity_poly.type
_entity_poly.pdbx_seq_one_letter_code
_entity_poly.pdbx_strand_id
1 'polypeptide(L)' 'HSTRLAMLSNNLTHWKKLPLLPSLTNQPHQVLASDPVPFADLQQVSRIAAYAFSALSQIRVDAKEELVV' A
#
# COMPACT_ATOMS: atom_id res chain seq x y z
N HIS A 1 0.31 26.55 25.93
CA HIS A 1 -0.26 25.72 24.84
C HIS A 1 -1.18 24.59 25.32
N SER A 2 -0.85 23.91 26.44
CA SER A 2 -1.65 22.81 27.01
C SER A 2 -3.13 23.14 27.27
N THR A 3 -3.44 24.29 27.87
CA THR A 3 -4.84 24.71 28.16
C THR A 3 -5.67 24.88 26.88
N ARG A 4 -5.09 25.50 25.85
CA ARG A 4 -5.75 25.70 24.55
C ARG A 4 -6.01 24.37 23.84
N LEU A 5 -5.06 23.43 23.94
CA LEU A 5 -5.19 22.08 23.40
C LEU A 5 -6.30 21.28 24.12
N ALA A 6 -6.38 21.37 25.44
CA ALA A 6 -7.44 20.70 26.21
C ALA A 6 -8.84 21.21 25.83
N MET A 7 -9.00 22.53 25.65
CA MET A 7 -10.26 23.13 25.18
C MET A 7 -10.62 22.67 23.77
N LEU A 8 -9.66 22.59 22.84
CA LEU A 8 -9.89 22.12 21.48
C LEU A 8 -10.23 20.61 21.44
N SER A 9 -9.49 19.79 22.20
CA SER A 9 -9.68 18.33 22.28
C SER A 9 -11.07 17.95 22.81
N ASN A 10 -11.58 18.68 23.81
CA ASN A 10 -12.90 18.40 24.37
C ASN A 10 -14.04 18.58 23.34
N ASN A 11 -13.89 19.54 22.43
CA ASN A 11 -14.84 19.83 21.34
C ASN A 11 -14.67 18.92 20.11
N LEU A 12 -13.62 18.10 20.06
CA LEU A 12 -13.28 17.27 18.91
C LEU A 12 -13.90 15.87 19.06
N THR A 13 -15.04 15.58 18.42
CA THR A 13 -15.77 14.31 18.63
C THR A 13 -15.20 13.11 17.85
N HIS A 14 -14.58 13.37 16.69
CA HIS A 14 -14.22 12.32 15.72
C HIS A 14 -12.83 11.69 15.91
N TRP A 15 -11.92 12.36 16.62
CA TRP A 15 -10.50 11.96 16.73
C TRP A 15 -10.11 11.47 18.12
N LYS A 16 -11.10 11.13 18.95
CA LYS A 16 -10.89 10.67 20.34
C LYS A 16 -10.47 9.20 20.42
N LYS A 17 -10.87 8.40 19.43
CA LYS A 17 -10.59 6.97 19.38
C LYS A 17 -10.15 6.62 17.97
N LEU A 18 -9.23 5.66 17.85
CA LEU A 18 -8.98 5.05 16.56
C LEU A 18 -10.28 4.41 16.03
N PRO A 19 -10.61 4.64 14.75
CA PRO A 19 -11.74 3.94 14.14
C PRO A 19 -11.52 2.43 14.22
N LEU A 20 -12.62 1.70 14.38
CA LEU A 20 -12.58 0.24 14.34
C LEU A 20 -12.32 -0.24 12.91
N LEU A 21 -11.80 -1.47 12.79
CA LEU A 21 -11.67 -2.11 11.49
C LEU A 21 -13.06 -2.24 10.83
N PRO A 22 -13.17 -1.96 9.52
CA PRO A 22 -14.44 -2.12 8.81
C PRO A 22 -14.83 -3.60 8.75
N SER A 23 -16.12 -3.89 8.92
CA SER A 23 -16.65 -5.23 8.65
C SER A 23 -16.72 -5.44 7.13
N LEU A 24 -16.01 -6.46 6.63
CA LEU A 24 -15.93 -6.75 5.19
C LEU A 24 -17.06 -7.66 4.71
N THR A 25 -17.58 -8.53 5.58
CA THR A 25 -18.66 -9.47 5.26
C THR A 25 -19.40 -9.90 6.52
N ASN A 26 -20.68 -10.21 6.39
CA ASN A 26 -21.49 -10.82 7.47
C ASN A 26 -21.44 -12.36 7.43
N GLN A 27 -20.81 -12.96 6.42
CA GLN A 27 -20.69 -14.42 6.25
C GLN A 27 -19.22 -14.82 6.00
N PRO A 28 -18.35 -14.76 7.04
CA PRO A 28 -16.91 -14.98 6.89
C PRO A 28 -16.58 -16.38 6.34
N HIS A 29 -17.29 -17.42 6.80
CA HIS A 29 -17.02 -18.79 6.35
C HIS A 29 -17.37 -18.98 4.87
N GLN A 30 -18.43 -18.33 4.37
CA GLN A 30 -18.82 -18.42 2.97
C GLN A 30 -17.77 -17.75 2.07
N VAL A 31 -17.30 -16.56 2.44
CA VAL A 31 -16.27 -15.83 1.67
C VAL A 31 -14.95 -16.58 1.68
N LEU A 32 -14.57 -17.20 2.80
CA LEU A 32 -13.32 -17.95 2.88
C LEU A 32 -13.38 -19.31 2.15
N ALA A 33 -14.57 -19.85 1.92
CA ALA A 33 -14.79 -21.08 1.17
C ALA A 33 -15.09 -20.84 -0.32
N SER A 34 -15.08 -19.59 -0.79
CA SER A 34 -15.29 -19.29 -2.21
C SER A 34 -14.13 -19.77 -3.06
N ASP A 35 -14.34 -19.78 -4.37
CA ASP A 35 -13.27 -20.11 -5.32
C ASP A 35 -12.04 -19.22 -5.08
N PRO A 36 -10.84 -19.82 -5.02
CA PRO A 36 -9.60 -19.06 -4.83
C PRO A 36 -9.27 -18.26 -6.08
N VAL A 37 -8.35 -17.30 -5.93
CA VAL A 37 -7.79 -16.55 -7.07
C VAL A 37 -7.14 -17.53 -8.07
N PRO A 38 -7.49 -17.47 -9.36
CA PRO A 38 -6.90 -18.35 -10.37
C PRO A 38 -5.37 -18.23 -10.44
N PHE A 39 -4.68 -19.36 -10.59
CA PHE A 39 -3.22 -19.37 -10.68
C PHE A 39 -2.69 -18.58 -11.90
N ALA A 40 -3.47 -18.52 -12.99
CA ALA A 40 -3.12 -17.74 -14.17
C ALA A 40 -2.92 -16.25 -13.85
N ASP A 41 -3.75 -15.69 -12.97
CA ASP A 41 -3.67 -14.30 -12.53
C ASP A 41 -2.39 -14.06 -11.74
N LEU A 42 -2.05 -14.98 -10.83
CA LEU A 42 -0.80 -14.93 -10.05
C LEU A 42 0.43 -14.99 -10.97
N GLN A 43 0.42 -15.88 -11.97
CA GLN A 43 1.50 -16.00 -12.94
C GLN A 43 1.63 -14.76 -13.83
N GLN A 44 0.50 -14.13 -14.18
CA GLN A 44 0.49 -12.89 -14.94
C GLN A 44 1.09 -11.74 -14.13
N VAL A 45 0.61 -11.51 -12.91
CA VAL A 45 1.10 -10.43 -12.03
C VAL A 45 2.60 -10.61 -11.72
N SER A 46 3.04 -11.84 -11.49
CA SER A 46 4.46 -12.15 -11.25
C SER A 46 5.34 -11.78 -12.44
N ARG A 47 4.89 -12.06 -13.67
CA ARG A 47 5.59 -11.66 -14.90
C ARG A 47 5.65 -10.15 -15.07
N ILE A 48 4.55 -9.46 -14.79
CA ILE A 48 4.48 -7.99 -14.83
C ILE A 48 5.49 -7.39 -13.84
N ALA A 49 5.51 -7.89 -12.60
CA ALA A 49 6.44 -7.42 -11.57
C ALA A 49 7.91 -7.66 -11.95
N ALA A 50 8.24 -8.85 -12.46
CA ALA A 50 9.60 -9.17 -12.90
C ALA A 50 10.06 -8.29 -14.08
N TYR A 51 9.16 -8.04 -15.03
CA TYR A 51 9.45 -7.18 -16.17
C TYR A 51 9.67 -5.72 -15.75
N ALA A 52 8.77 -5.19 -14.90
CA ALA A 52 8.91 -3.84 -14.35
C ALA A 52 10.21 -3.68 -13.55
N PHE A 53 10.55 -4.66 -12.71
CA PHE A 53 11.80 -4.66 -11.96
C PHE A 53 13.03 -4.67 -12.88
N SER A 54 13.00 -5.47 -13.94
CA SER A 54 14.08 -5.52 -14.93
C SER A 54 14.26 -4.19 -15.64
N ALA A 55 13.19 -3.45 -15.91
CA ALA A 55 13.27 -2.12 -16.53
C ALA A 55 13.99 -1.11 -15.64
N LEU A 56 13.96 -1.26 -14.31
CA LEU A 56 14.68 -0.37 -13.39
C LEU A 56 16.20 -0.39 -13.62
N SER A 57 16.77 -1.48 -14.13
CA SER A 57 18.21 -1.55 -14.42
C SER A 57 18.65 -0.60 -15.54
N GLN A 58 17.69 -0.10 -16.33
CA GLN A 58 17.93 0.90 -17.37
C GLN A 58 18.00 2.32 -16.80
N ILE A 59 17.61 2.52 -15.53
CA ILE A 59 17.78 3.80 -14.83
C ILE A 59 19.24 3.92 -14.40
N ARG A 60 20.11 4.21 -15.36
CA ARG A 60 21.53 4.49 -15.17
C ARG A 60 21.98 5.52 -16.20
N VAL A 61 23.07 6.21 -15.87
CA VAL A 61 23.71 7.15 -16.81
C VAL A 61 24.77 6.38 -17.58
N ASP A 62 24.63 6.32 -18.90
CA ASP A 62 25.69 5.80 -19.76
C ASP A 62 26.86 6.80 -19.79
N ALA A 63 28.07 6.33 -19.49
CA ALA A 63 29.27 7.14 -19.57
C ALA A 63 29.60 7.42 -21.05
N LYS A 64 29.67 8.69 -21.44
CA LYS A 64 30.00 9.10 -22.82
C LYS A 64 31.38 9.77 -22.93
N GLU A 65 31.80 10.49 -21.90
CA GLU A 65 33.07 11.22 -21.86
C GLU A 65 33.69 11.10 -20.47
N GLU A 66 35.01 11.33 -20.36
CA GLU A 66 35.72 11.33 -19.08
C GLU A 66 35.32 12.56 -18.27
N LEU A 67 34.84 12.34 -17.04
CA LEU A 67 34.33 13.41 -16.18
C LEU A 67 35.43 14.13 -15.38
N VAL A 68 36.64 13.58 -15.33
CA VAL A 68 37.76 14.14 -14.55
C VAL A 68 38.95 14.32 -15.49
N VAL A 69 39.51 15.53 -15.51
CA VAL A 69 40.74 15.89 -16.23
C VAL A 69 41.85 16.13 -15.21
#